data_AF-A0A7W8JZ09-F1
#
_entry.id   AF-A0A7W8JZ09-F1
#
_cell.length_a   1.000
_cell.length_b   1.000
_cell.length_c   1.000
_cell.angle_alpha   90.00
_cell.angle_beta   90.00
_cell.angle_gamma   90.00
#
_symmetry.space_group_name_H-M   'P 1'
#
loop_
_entity.id
_entity.type
_entity.pdbx_description
1 polymer ?
#
loop_
_entity_poly.entity_id
_entity_poly.type
_entity_poly.pdbx_seq_one_letter_code
_entity_poly.pdbx_strand_id
1 'polypeptide(L)' 'MKAVQQSVEVHLTPAGALGRLLWQGRAYAIQGVLDQWRYGGRWWRGEAPRDCYLVQAGELVAELHHEDSGGWWLARIQD' A
#
# COMPACT_ATOMS: atom_id res chain seq x y z
N MET A 1 2.93 -11.35 -8.79
CA MET A 1 2.70 -10.94 -7.39
C MET A 1 1.83 -11.95 -6.62
N LYS A 2 2.23 -12.32 -5.41
CA LYS A 2 1.51 -13.16 -4.43
C LYS A 2 0.61 -12.30 -3.54
N ALA A 3 -0.59 -12.78 -3.20
CA ALA A 3 -1.49 -12.09 -2.26
C ALA A 3 -1.02 -12.25 -0.80
N VAL A 4 -1.08 -11.16 -0.04
CA VAL A 4 -0.65 -11.13 1.38
C VAL A 4 -1.81 -10.69 2.29
N GLN A 5 -2.50 -9.61 1.93
CA GLN A 5 -3.69 -9.10 2.64
C GLN A 5 -3.43 -8.87 4.15
N GLN A 6 -2.38 -8.11 4.47
CA GLN A 6 -1.98 -7.82 5.84
C GLN A 6 -2.05 -6.33 6.13
N SER A 7 -2.52 -5.95 7.32
CA SER A 7 -2.37 -4.60 7.83
C SER A 7 -0.88 -4.28 8.01
N VAL A 8 -0.47 -3.10 7.58
CA VAL A 8 0.92 -2.62 7.65
C VAL A 8 0.96 -1.16 8.06
N GLU A 9 2.14 -0.68 8.46
CA GLU A 9 2.36 0.74 8.67
C GLU A 9 3.10 1.33 7.47
N VAL A 10 2.62 2.47 7.00
CA VAL A 10 3.28 3.24 5.94
C VAL A 10 3.55 4.63 6.50
N HIS A 11 4.82 5.00 6.54
CA HIS A 11 5.24 6.34 6.95
C HIS A 11 5.38 7.22 5.72
N LEU A 12 4.72 8.37 5.76
CA LEU A 12 4.85 9.41 4.75
C LEU A 12 6.14 10.21 5.00
N THR A 13 6.70 10.74 3.92
CA THR A 13 7.74 11.76 3.95
C THR A 13 7.17 13.08 4.47
N PRO A 14 8.00 14.05 4.88
CA PRO A 14 7.53 15.39 5.26
C PRO A 14 6.74 16.11 4.14
N ALA A 15 6.96 15.74 2.88
CA ALA A 15 6.23 16.27 1.72
C ALA A 15 4.90 15.55 1.44
N GLY A 16 4.52 14.55 2.25
CA GLY A 16 3.28 13.78 2.10
C GLY A 16 3.36 12.60 1.14
N ALA A 17 4.49 12.37 0.48
CA ALA A 17 4.69 11.19 -0.37
C ALA A 17 4.96 9.91 0.44
N LEU A 18 4.71 8.72 -0.12
CA LEU A 18 5.01 7.44 0.54
C LEU A 18 6.52 7.29 0.76
N GLY A 19 6.95 7.12 2.02
CA GLY A 19 8.36 7.09 2.39
C GLY A 19 8.87 5.70 2.77
N ARG A 20 8.17 4.99 3.65
CA ARG A 20 8.63 3.70 4.18
C ARG A 20 7.46 2.77 4.48
N LEU A 21 7.59 1.51 4.10
CA LEU A 21 6.72 0.40 4.49
C LEU A 21 7.37 -0.36 5.67
N LEU A 22 6.61 -0.59 6.74
CA LEU A 22 7.00 -1.51 7.82
C LEU A 22 6.24 -2.82 7.67
N TRP A 23 6.97 -3.91 7.43
CA TRP A 23 6.40 -5.23 7.21
C TRP A 23 7.31 -6.33 7.77
N GLN A 24 6.73 -7.28 8.51
CA GLN A 24 7.44 -8.37 9.21
C GLN A 24 8.62 -7.89 10.08
N GLY A 25 8.43 -6.78 10.79
CA GLY A 25 9.48 -6.20 11.64
C GLY A 25 10.63 -5.55 10.88
N ARG A 26 10.55 -5.46 9.54
CA ARG A 26 11.55 -4.80 8.69
C ARG A 26 10.99 -3.54 8.04
N ALA A 27 11.87 -2.54 7.91
CA ALA A 27 11.60 -1.33 7.16
C ALA A 27 12.08 -1.45 5.71
N TYR A 28 11.20 -1.14 4.77
CA TYR A 28 11.50 -1.04 3.34
C TYR A 28 11.32 0.40 2.90
N ALA A 29 12.41 1.03 2.44
CA ALA A 29 12.34 2.37 1.87
C ALA A 29 11.60 2.30 0.52
N ILE A 30 10.56 3.12 0.37
CA ILE A 30 9.83 3.23 -0.90
C ILE A 30 10.63 4.16 -1.80
N GLN A 31 11.21 3.62 -2.88
CA GLN A 31 11.99 4.40 -3.83
C GLN A 31 11.11 5.12 -4.86
N GLY A 32 9.90 4.62 -5.11
CA GLY A 32 8.97 5.25 -6.05
C GLY A 32 7.61 4.56 -6.11
N VAL A 33 6.63 5.33 -6.55
CA VAL A 33 5.30 4.83 -6.93
C VAL A 33 5.33 4.51 -8.42
N LEU A 34 5.15 3.24 -8.75
CA LEU A 34 5.14 2.72 -10.12
C LEU A 34 3.77 2.93 -10.79
N ASP A 35 2.69 2.84 -10.00
CA ASP A 35 1.33 3.11 -10.46
C ASP A 35 0.44 3.52 -9.27
N GLN A 36 -0.63 4.27 -9.55
CA GLN A 36 -1.62 4.69 -8.56
C GLN A 36 -3.01 4.69 -9.18
N TRP A 37 -3.97 4.05 -8.51
CA TRP A 37 -5.36 4.05 -8.94
C TRP A 37 -6.31 4.10 -7.75
N ARG A 38 -7.52 4.59 -8.00
CA ARG A 38 -8.62 4.57 -7.04
C ARG A 38 -9.46 3.32 -7.28
N TYR A 39 -9.70 2.53 -6.24
CA TYR A 39 -10.64 1.42 -6.30
C TYR A 39 -11.94 1.81 -5.59
N GLY A 40 -13.04 1.87 -6.35
CA GLY A 40 -14.34 2.33 -5.87
C GLY A 40 -15.04 1.40 -4.85
N GLY A 41 -14.50 0.21 -4.61
CA GLY A 41 -15.19 -0.78 -3.77
C GLY A 41 -16.37 -1.43 -4.49
N ARG A 42 -16.92 -2.49 -3.89
CA ARG A 42 -18.30 -2.89 -4.15
C ARG A 42 -19.21 -2.03 -3.29
N TRP A 43 -19.40 -0.76 -3.69
CA TRP A 43 -20.18 0.22 -2.91
C TRP A 43 -21.61 -0.26 -2.62
N TRP A 44 -22.22 -1.02 -3.52
CA TRP A 44 -23.53 -1.66 -3.33
C TRP A 44 -23.56 -2.75 -2.24
N ARG A 45 -22.39 -3.16 -1.73
CA ARG A 45 -22.23 -4.07 -0.59
C ARG A 45 -21.60 -3.39 0.63
N GLY A 46 -21.51 -2.06 0.62
CA GLY A 46 -20.93 -1.29 1.72
C GLY A 46 -19.40 -1.37 1.81
N GLU A 47 -18.71 -1.84 0.76
CA GLU A 47 -17.25 -1.77 0.74
C GLU A 47 -16.79 -0.33 0.52
N ALA A 48 -15.95 0.15 1.43
CA ALA A 48 -15.33 1.46 1.31
C ALA A 48 -14.38 1.50 0.10
N PRO A 49 -14.32 2.64 -0.59
CA PRO A 49 -13.29 2.87 -1.59
C PRO A 49 -11.92 3.04 -0.94
N ARG A 50 -10.86 2.83 -1.72
CA ARG A 50 -9.47 2.88 -1.27
C ARG A 50 -8.53 3.33 -2.38
N ASP A 51 -7.45 4.00 -1.99
CA ASP A 51 -6.36 4.34 -2.87
C ASP A 51 -5.40 3.16 -2.95
N CYS A 52 -5.00 2.80 -4.16
CA CYS A 52 -4.11 1.69 -4.42
C CYS A 52 -2.82 2.23 -5.03
N TYR A 53 -1.68 1.72 -4.55
CA TYR A 53 -0.35 2.12 -4.98
C TYR A 53 0.45 0.87 -5.30
N LEU A 54 1.02 0.82 -6.50
CA LEU A 54 2.10 -0.12 -6.80
C LEU A 54 3.42 0.60 -6.54
N VAL A 55 4.26 0.08 -5.66
CA VAL A 55 5.49 0.75 -5.24
C VAL A 55 6.72 -0.15 -5.40
N GLN A 56 7.86 0.47 -5.71
CA GLN A 56 9.17 -0.13 -5.55
C GLN A 56 9.66 0.14 -4.12
N ALA A 57 9.91 -0.90 -3.34
CA ALA A 57 10.31 -0.82 -1.93
C ALA A 57 11.50 -1.74 -1.60
N GLY A 58 12.71 -1.23 -1.75
CA GLY A 58 13.93 -2.03 -1.70
C GLY A 58 13.98 -3.00 -2.88
N GLU A 59 14.09 -4.30 -2.57
CA GLU A 59 14.04 -5.40 -3.55
C GLU A 59 12.60 -5.85 -3.85
N LEU A 60 11.61 -5.34 -3.12
CA LEU A 60 10.21 -5.75 -3.26
C LEU A 60 9.45 -4.82 -4.21
N VAL A 61 8.56 -5.39 -5.01
CA VAL A 61 7.42 -4.67 -5.60
C VAL A 61 6.19 -4.96 -4.76
N ALA A 62 5.55 -3.92 -4.23
CA ALA A 62 4.43 -4.06 -3.29
C ALA A 62 3.19 -3.31 -3.80
N GLU A 63 2.03 -3.94 -3.67
CA GLU A 63 0.73 -3.29 -3.83
C GLU A 63 0.21 -2.91 -2.45
N LEU A 64 0.08 -1.60 -2.21
CA LEU A 64 -0.41 -1.01 -0.97
C LEU A 64 -1.81 -0.44 -1.18
N HIS A 65 -2.72 -0.70 -0.26
CA HIS A 65 -4.03 -0.04 -0.23
C HIS A 65 -4.12 0.87 0.98
N HIS A 66 -4.64 2.08 0.78
CA HIS A 66 -5.00 3.02 1.82
C HIS A 66 -6.51 3.20 1.80
N GLU A 67 -7.17 2.70 2.83
CA GLU A 67 -8.61 2.86 3.00
C GLU A 67 -8.93 4.28 3.44
N ASP A 68 -10.10 4.81 3.05
CA ASP A 68 -10.55 6.14 3.49
C ASP A 68 -10.73 6.25 5.01
N SER A 69 -10.87 5.11 5.69
CA SER A 69 -10.87 4.99 7.14
C SER A 69 -9.49 5.22 7.78
N GLY A 70 -8.42 5.28 6.98
CA GLY A 70 -7.03 5.54 7.38
C GLY A 70 -6.14 4.30 7.50
N GLY A 71 -6.66 3.11 7.21
CA GLY A 71 -5.91 1.85 7.32
C GLY A 71 -5.02 1.58 6.10
N TRP A 72 -3.78 1.12 6.34
CA TRP A 72 -2.87 0.66 5.30
C TRP A 72 -2.81 -0.87 5.24
N TRP A 73 -2.87 -1.40 4.01
CA TRP A 73 -2.82 -2.83 3.74
C TRP A 73 -1.77 -3.16 2.69
N LEU A 74 -0.96 -4.18 2.96
CA LEU A 74 -0.13 -4.84 1.97
C LEU A 74 -0.97 -5.91 1.25
N ALA A 75 -1.47 -5.56 0.08
CA ALA A 75 -2.38 -6.40 -0.68
C ALA A 75 -1.64 -7.54 -1.37
N ARG A 76 -0.53 -7.22 -2.04
CA ARG A 76 0.28 -8.17 -2.83
C ARG A 76 1.76 -7.80 -2.79
N ILE A 77 2.62 -8.79 -2.98
CA ILE A 77 4.08 -8.62 -3.12
C ILE A 77 4.61 -9.38 -4.32
N GLN A 78 5.75 -8.95 -4.83
CA GLN A 78 6.63 -9.73 -5.67
C GLN A 78 8.06 -9.51 -5.18
N ASP A 79 8.73 -10.63 -4.96
CA ASP A 79 10.13 -10.80 -4.56
C ASP A 79 10.97 -11.41 -5.70
#